data_AF-Q5BYG0-F1
#
_entry.id   AF-Q5BYG0-F1
#
_cell.length_a   1.000
_cell.length_b   1.000
_cell.length_c   1.000
_cell.angle_alpha   90.00
_cell.angle_beta   90.00
_cell.angle_gamma   90.00
#
_symmetry.space_group_name_H-M   'P 1'
#
loop_
_entity.id
_entity.type
_entity.pdbx_description
1 polymer ?
#
loop_
_entity_poly.entity_id
_entity_poly.type
_entity_poly.pdbx_seq_one_letter_code
_entity_poly.pdbx_strand_id
1 'polypeptide(L)'
;MKLRLIRRLCFILMCTVFALYIIMQYYGEPREKNLLTLQFAIKDLHEKSRVSLSMPWLADISVRQKWHDISRLDSPDVVIQSTTKLKSMIDSNQSRRLTIETFQGPVCQQSYYDNTNTTYQMNDIYNHLAFDDQPGGVWTQGFPIEYNMDQWKDQPLEVFIVPFSHQDPGWIKTFEKYFTTETKPNLDATLTTLNKRKEARFVYSEVSFL
;
A
#
# COMPACT_ATOMS: atom_id res chain seq x y z
N MET A 1 56.62 -7.17 -39.35
CA MET A 1 55.41 -7.69 -38.64
C MET A 1 55.10 -6.97 -37.33
N LYS A 2 56.08 -6.67 -36.45
CA LYS A 2 55.84 -6.12 -35.10
C LYS A 2 55.17 -4.73 -35.05
N LEU A 3 55.48 -3.82 -35.97
CA LEU A 3 54.94 -2.44 -35.96
C LEU A 3 53.43 -2.35 -36.29
N ARG A 4 52.91 -3.26 -37.12
CA ARG A 4 51.47 -3.31 -37.44
C ARG A 4 50.65 -3.87 -36.27
N LEU A 5 51.23 -4.79 -35.49
CA LEU A 5 50.61 -5.33 -34.28
C LEU A 5 50.54 -4.27 -33.17
N ILE A 6 51.62 -3.51 -32.97
CA ILE A 6 51.67 -2.41 -31.99
C ILE A 6 50.63 -1.33 -32.32
N ARG A 7 50.52 -0.92 -33.60
CA ARG A 7 49.51 0.07 -34.03
C ARG A 7 48.07 -0.42 -33.80
N ARG A 8 47.80 -1.70 -34.01
CA ARG A 8 46.47 -2.29 -33.73
C ARG A 8 46.17 -2.33 -32.24
N LEU A 9 47.14 -2.71 -31.41
CA LEU A 9 46.98 -2.73 -29.96
C LEU A 9 46.77 -1.32 -29.38
N CYS A 10 47.51 -0.32 -29.85
CA CYS A 10 47.30 1.07 -29.44
C CYS A 10 45.91 1.58 -29.85
N PHE A 11 45.44 1.25 -31.05
CA PHE A 11 44.11 1.64 -31.50
C PHE A 11 43.00 1.01 -30.64
N ILE A 12 43.12 -0.29 -30.34
CA ILE A 12 42.17 -0.99 -29.47
C ILE A 12 42.17 -0.37 -28.07
N LEU A 13 43.35 -0.08 -27.49
CA LEU A 13 43.46 0.55 -26.17
C LEU A 13 42.82 1.95 -26.16
N MET A 14 43.03 2.75 -27.20
CA MET A 14 42.38 4.07 -27.32
C MET A 14 40.86 3.95 -27.44
N CYS A 15 40.36 2.98 -28.20
CA CYS A 15 38.93 2.72 -28.32
C CYS A 15 38.31 2.26 -26.99
N THR A 16 38.99 1.40 -26.22
CA THR A 16 38.47 0.93 -24.93
C THR A 16 38.46 2.04 -23.88
N VAL A 17 39.51 2.86 -23.81
CA VAL A 17 39.56 4.02 -22.91
C VAL A 17 38.48 5.04 -23.27
N PHE A 18 38.27 5.32 -24.55
CA PHE A 18 37.22 6.22 -25.00
C PHE A 18 35.81 5.67 -24.69
N ALA A 19 35.57 4.37 -24.94
CA ALA A 19 34.30 3.74 -24.61
C ALA A 19 34.01 3.77 -23.10
N LEU A 20 35.01 3.49 -22.26
CA LEU A 20 34.90 3.59 -20.81
C LEU A 20 34.65 5.03 -20.34
N TYR A 21 35.29 6.02 -20.97
CA TYR A 21 35.04 7.43 -20.68
C TYR A 21 33.58 7.83 -21.00
N ILE A 22 33.06 7.43 -22.17
CA ILE A 22 31.66 7.68 -22.54
C ILE A 22 30.69 6.97 -21.58
N ILE A 23 30.97 5.72 -21.20
CA ILE A 23 30.18 4.98 -20.21
C ILE A 23 30.20 5.72 -18.86
N MET A 24 31.37 6.17 -18.39
CA MET A 24 31.47 6.91 -17.13
C MET A 24 30.69 8.24 -17.16
N GLN A 25 30.72 8.98 -18.27
CA GLN A 25 29.93 10.21 -18.42
C GLN A 25 28.42 9.93 -18.50
N TYR A 26 28.02 8.82 -19.14
CA TYR A 26 26.61 8.43 -19.27
C TYR A 26 26.01 7.94 -17.94
N TYR A 27 26.80 7.30 -17.08
CA TYR A 27 26.35 6.77 -15.78
C TYR A 27 26.67 7.67 -14.56
N GLY A 28 27.58 8.64 -14.69
CA GLY A 28 28.05 9.47 -13.57
C GLY A 28 27.05 10.55 -13.12
N GLU A 29 26.54 11.33 -14.06
CA GLU A 29 25.62 12.47 -13.81
C GLU A 29 24.29 12.08 -13.12
N PRO A 30 23.60 10.99 -13.52
CA PRO A 30 22.36 10.58 -12.87
C PRO A 30 22.57 10.10 -11.42
N ARG A 31 23.71 9.46 -11.12
CA ARG A 31 23.93 8.82 -9.82
C ARG A 31 24.22 9.85 -8.73
N GLU A 32 25.04 10.87 -9.00
CA GLU A 32 25.29 11.95 -8.04
C GLU A 32 24.04 12.79 -7.77
N LYS A 33 23.28 13.14 -8.83
CA LYS A 33 22.00 13.83 -8.68
C LYS A 33 21.01 13.01 -7.86
N ASN A 34 20.88 11.72 -8.14
CA ASN A 34 20.00 10.83 -7.38
C ASN A 34 20.46 10.64 -5.93
N LEU A 35 21.76 10.58 -5.66
CA LEU A 35 22.33 10.51 -4.31
C LEU A 35 22.07 11.79 -3.52
N LEU A 36 22.25 12.97 -4.15
CA LEU A 36 21.94 14.25 -3.52
C LEU A 36 20.44 14.39 -3.25
N THR A 37 19.58 14.02 -4.20
CA THR A 37 18.12 14.00 -4.02
C THR A 37 17.70 13.04 -2.90
N LEU A 38 18.32 11.85 -2.81
CA LEU A 38 18.08 10.90 -1.71
C LEU A 38 18.54 11.47 -0.36
N GLN A 39 19.70 12.11 -0.30
CA GLN A 39 20.19 12.75 0.93
C GLN A 39 19.29 13.90 1.39
N PHE A 40 18.79 14.71 0.45
CA PHE A 40 17.83 15.77 0.76
C PHE A 40 16.49 15.20 1.23
N ALA A 41 15.97 14.15 0.57
CA ALA A 41 14.72 13.50 0.96
C ALA A 41 14.81 12.84 2.35
N ILE A 42 15.92 12.16 2.66
CA ILE A 42 16.15 11.56 3.99
C ILE A 42 16.26 12.65 5.06
N LYS A 43 16.92 13.78 4.76
CA LYS A 43 17.02 14.91 5.68
C LYS A 43 15.65 15.54 5.94
N ASP A 44 14.83 15.72 4.91
CA ASP A 44 13.47 16.25 5.02
C ASP A 44 12.57 15.32 5.86
N LEU A 45 12.63 14.00 5.64
CA LEU A 45 11.88 13.02 6.44
C LEU A 45 12.30 13.03 7.92
N HIS A 46 13.58 13.20 8.21
CA HIS A 46 14.10 13.27 9.58
C HIS A 46 13.75 14.58 10.29
N GLU A 47 13.53 15.66 9.55
CA GLU A 47 13.11 16.96 10.08
C GLU A 47 11.58 17.02 10.26
N LYS A 48 10.83 16.46 9.31
CA LYS A 48 9.36 16.42 9.32
C LYS A 48 8.79 15.44 10.34
N SER A 49 9.50 14.36 10.67
CA SER A 49 9.10 13.43 11.75
C SER A 49 9.26 14.02 13.16
N ARG A 50 10.03 15.10 13.33
CA ARG A 50 10.14 15.84 14.60
C ARG A 50 9.03 16.85 14.83
N VAL A 51 8.27 17.18 13.78
CA VAL A 51 7.02 17.93 13.92
C VAL A 51 5.90 16.91 14.04
N SER A 52 5.23 16.89 15.20
CA SER A 52 3.97 16.16 15.38
C SER A 52 3.05 16.47 14.20
N LEU A 53 2.85 15.50 13.30
CA LEU A 53 1.88 15.55 12.21
C LEU A 53 0.47 15.53 12.80
N SER A 54 0.05 16.65 13.39
CA SER A 54 -1.37 16.92 13.63
C SER A 54 -1.98 17.24 12.27
N MET A 55 -2.66 16.28 11.65
CA MET A 55 -3.50 16.52 10.47
C MET A 55 -4.91 16.93 10.92
N PRO A 56 -5.28 18.22 10.91
CA PRO A 56 -6.54 18.68 11.50
C PRO A 56 -7.77 18.33 10.64
N TRP A 57 -7.60 18.05 9.35
CA TRP A 57 -8.70 17.77 8.43
C TRP A 57 -9.25 16.34 8.54
N LEU A 58 -8.53 15.42 9.19
CA LEU A 58 -9.06 14.11 9.58
C LEU A 58 -10.04 14.19 10.75
N ALA A 59 -10.09 15.32 11.47
CA ALA A 59 -11.01 15.51 12.60
C ALA A 59 -12.42 15.95 12.18
N ASP A 60 -12.66 16.33 10.92
CA ASP A 60 -13.92 16.95 10.48
C ASP A 60 -14.69 16.15 9.40
N ILE A 61 -14.44 14.84 9.29
CA ILE A 61 -15.29 13.97 8.48
C ILE A 61 -16.55 13.64 9.30
N SER A 62 -17.57 14.48 9.15
CA SER A 62 -18.95 14.26 9.60
C SER A 62 -19.71 13.20 8.78
N VAL A 63 -19.01 12.22 8.21
CA VAL A 63 -19.59 11.08 7.47
C VAL A 63 -19.57 9.83 8.35
N ARG A 64 -20.30 9.87 9.47
CA ARG A 64 -20.47 8.72 10.37
C ARG A 64 -21.95 8.38 10.65
N GLN A 65 -22.85 8.61 9.68
CA GLN A 65 -24.27 8.27 9.85
C GLN A 65 -24.86 7.32 8.80
N LYS A 66 -24.09 6.85 7.80
CA LYS A 66 -24.65 6.00 6.72
C LYS A 66 -24.04 4.61 6.58
N TRP A 67 -23.26 4.15 7.56
CA TRP A 67 -22.62 2.82 7.54
C TRP A 67 -23.21 1.83 8.56
N HIS A 68 -24.34 2.16 9.20
CA HIS A 68 -24.93 1.30 10.24
C HIS A 68 -25.67 0.04 9.74
N ASP A 69 -25.86 -0.16 8.43
CA ASP A 69 -26.64 -1.29 7.91
C ASP A 69 -25.84 -2.41 7.24
N ILE A 70 -24.50 -2.35 7.20
CA ILE A 70 -23.67 -3.43 6.64
C ILE A 70 -22.55 -3.78 7.62
N SER A 71 -22.90 -4.46 8.70
CA SER A 71 -21.95 -5.20 9.56
C SER A 71 -22.70 -6.17 10.48
N ARG A 72 -23.21 -7.24 9.89
CA ARG A 72 -23.41 -8.52 10.60
C ARG A 72 -22.77 -9.63 9.78
N LEU A 73 -21.46 -9.75 9.92
CA LEU A 73 -20.76 -11.01 9.77
C LEU A 73 -19.72 -11.06 10.89
N ASP A 74 -19.79 -12.15 11.63
CA ASP A 74 -19.27 -12.35 12.97
C ASP A 74 -17.85 -11.83 13.21
N SER A 75 -17.75 -10.83 14.09
CA SER A 75 -16.52 -10.46 14.76
C SER A 75 -16.83 -10.40 16.26
N PRO A 76 -16.01 -10.99 17.13
CA PRO A 76 -16.34 -11.12 18.55
C PRO A 76 -16.52 -9.74 19.20
N ASP A 77 -17.65 -9.58 19.87
CA ASP A 77 -18.11 -8.32 20.47
C ASP A 77 -17.07 -7.71 21.42
N VAL A 78 -16.54 -6.54 21.06
CA VAL A 78 -15.87 -5.66 22.01
C VAL A 78 -16.95 -4.91 22.78
N VAL A 79 -17.24 -5.35 24.00
CA VAL A 79 -18.14 -4.65 24.92
C VAL A 79 -17.47 -3.35 25.39
N ILE A 80 -17.81 -2.23 24.76
CA ILE A 80 -17.45 -0.89 25.25
C ILE A 80 -18.56 -0.41 26.18
N GLN A 81 -18.36 -0.56 27.50
CA GLN A 81 -19.25 0.08 28.49
C GLN A 81 -18.97 1.59 28.58
N SER A 82 -20.06 2.36 28.46
CA SER A 82 -20.10 3.82 28.53
C SER A 82 -19.61 4.35 29.88
N THR A 83 -18.71 5.33 29.87
CA THR A 83 -18.17 5.97 31.08
C THR A 83 -19.17 6.99 31.65
N THR A 84 -19.88 6.60 32.71
CA THR A 84 -20.60 7.56 33.57
C THR A 84 -19.59 8.47 34.28
N LYS A 85 -19.79 9.79 34.14
CA LYS A 85 -19.06 10.87 34.84
C LYS A 85 -18.79 10.53 36.31
N LEU A 86 -17.53 10.67 36.72
CA LEU A 86 -17.10 10.63 38.13
C LEU A 86 -17.95 11.61 38.97
N LYS A 87 -18.60 11.09 40.02
CA LYS A 87 -19.20 11.91 41.07
C LYS A 87 -18.53 11.52 42.38
N SER A 88 -17.58 12.32 42.85
CA SER A 88 -17.07 12.17 44.21
C SER A 88 -18.07 12.77 45.20
N MET A 89 -18.57 11.94 46.12
CA MET A 89 -19.30 12.41 47.30
C MET A 89 -18.35 12.35 48.49
N ILE A 90 -18.15 13.48 49.16
CA ILE A 90 -17.43 13.56 50.44
C ILE A 90 -18.50 13.54 51.52
N ASP A 91 -18.64 12.44 52.24
CA ASP A 91 -19.43 12.38 53.48
C ASP A 91 -18.52 12.73 54.66
N SER A 92 -18.87 13.77 55.41
CA SER A 92 -17.94 14.46 56.30
C SER A 92 -17.85 13.90 57.72
N ASN A 93 -18.36 12.70 58.01
CA ASN A 93 -18.49 12.27 59.41
C ASN A 93 -18.07 10.84 59.78
N GLN A 94 -17.34 10.10 58.95
CA GLN A 94 -16.72 8.85 59.39
C GLN A 94 -15.33 8.64 58.77
N SER A 95 -14.40 8.20 59.62
CA SER A 95 -13.05 7.68 59.37
C SER A 95 -12.56 7.72 57.92
N ARG A 96 -11.50 8.50 57.68
CA ARG A 96 -10.80 8.64 56.38
C ARG A 96 -10.29 7.28 55.87
N ARG A 97 -11.15 6.54 55.18
CA ARG A 97 -10.74 5.45 54.29
C ARG A 97 -11.06 5.87 52.87
N LEU A 98 -10.05 6.38 52.17
CA LEU A 98 -10.10 6.56 50.73
C LEU A 98 -10.16 5.17 50.10
N THR A 99 -11.35 4.73 49.72
CA THR A 99 -11.51 3.59 48.83
C THR A 99 -11.11 4.06 47.44
N ILE A 100 -9.82 3.96 47.14
CA ILE A 100 -9.36 4.07 45.75
C ILE A 100 -9.83 2.77 45.10
N GLU A 101 -10.91 2.83 44.34
CA GLU A 101 -11.19 1.80 43.34
C GLU A 101 -9.98 1.82 42.39
N THR A 102 -9.10 0.85 42.54
CA THR A 102 -8.00 0.64 41.60
C THR A 102 -8.63 0.46 40.23
N PHE A 103 -8.47 1.47 39.38
CA PHE A 103 -8.85 1.41 37.98
C PHE A 103 -8.14 0.19 37.39
N GLN A 104 -8.90 -0.87 37.11
CA GLN A 104 -8.40 -1.95 36.27
C GLN A 104 -8.23 -1.33 34.89
N GLY A 105 -6.99 -0.91 34.58
CA GLY A 105 -6.63 -0.49 33.23
C GLY A 105 -7.02 -1.57 32.22
N PRO A 106 -7.26 -1.21 30.96
CA PRO A 106 -7.60 -2.19 29.94
C PRO A 106 -6.57 -3.33 29.95
N VAL A 107 -7.05 -4.57 30.10
CA VAL A 107 -6.21 -5.75 30.03
C VAL A 107 -5.73 -5.85 28.59
N CYS A 108 -4.47 -5.51 28.34
CA CYS A 108 -3.85 -5.78 27.06
C CYS A 108 -3.90 -7.28 26.81
N GLN A 109 -4.45 -7.70 25.66
CA GLN A 109 -4.28 -9.07 25.23
C GLN A 109 -2.79 -9.34 25.11
N GLN A 110 -2.28 -10.19 26.00
CA GLN A 110 -0.90 -10.60 25.97
C GLN A 110 -0.73 -11.38 24.67
N SER A 111 0.16 -10.94 23.79
CA SER A 111 0.53 -11.66 22.57
C SER A 111 1.34 -12.90 22.96
N TYR A 112 0.70 -13.82 23.68
CA TYR A 112 1.19 -15.17 23.83
C TYR A 112 1.10 -15.81 22.43
N TYR A 113 2.04 -16.71 22.12
CA TYR A 113 1.99 -17.58 20.94
C TYR A 113 0.82 -18.57 21.09
N ASP A 114 -0.39 -18.03 21.25
CA ASP A 114 -1.60 -18.81 21.23
C ASP A 114 -1.85 -19.15 19.77
N ASN A 115 -2.03 -20.43 19.51
CA ASN A 115 -2.34 -20.92 18.17
C ASN A 115 -3.73 -20.39 17.81
N THR A 116 -3.79 -19.21 17.20
CA THR A 116 -5.04 -18.60 16.75
C THR A 116 -5.73 -19.63 15.87
N ASN A 117 -6.92 -20.07 16.27
CA ASN A 117 -7.70 -21.06 15.54
C ASN A 117 -8.22 -20.43 14.24
N THR A 118 -7.37 -20.41 13.21
CA THR A 118 -7.71 -19.92 11.87
C THR A 118 -7.93 -21.10 10.95
N THR A 119 -8.98 -21.03 10.12
CA THR A 119 -9.27 -22.05 9.11
C THR A 119 -8.11 -22.22 8.12
N TYR A 120 -7.43 -21.11 7.81
CA TYR A 120 -6.28 -21.08 6.91
C TYR A 120 -5.09 -20.51 7.66
N GLN A 121 -4.04 -21.32 7.76
CA GLN A 121 -2.76 -20.91 8.31
C GLN A 121 -1.74 -21.08 7.17
N MET A 122 -1.12 -19.98 6.74
CA MET A 122 -0.32 -19.98 5.50
C MET A 122 0.94 -20.85 5.59
N ASN A 123 1.54 -21.01 6.77
CA ASN A 123 2.68 -21.90 6.97
C ASN A 123 2.26 -23.37 6.83
N ASP A 124 1.11 -23.76 7.37
CA ASP A 124 0.55 -25.09 7.20
C ASP A 124 0.20 -25.35 5.74
N ILE A 125 -0.44 -24.40 5.06
CA ILE A 125 -0.71 -24.50 3.61
C ILE A 125 0.59 -24.68 2.82
N TYR A 126 1.62 -23.88 3.10
CA TYR A 126 2.93 -24.01 2.46
C TYR A 126 3.54 -25.40 2.64
N ASN A 127 3.40 -26.02 3.82
CA ASN A 127 3.93 -27.35 4.10
C ASN A 127 3.17 -28.47 3.35
N HIS A 128 1.94 -28.22 2.90
CA HIS A 128 1.11 -29.21 2.22
C HIS A 128 1.07 -29.04 0.69
N LEU A 129 1.40 -27.87 0.15
CA LEU A 129 1.40 -27.63 -1.29
C LEU A 129 2.54 -28.36 -2.01
N ALA A 130 2.24 -28.94 -3.17
CA ALA A 130 3.24 -29.62 -4.02
C ALA A 130 4.07 -28.64 -4.86
N PHE A 131 3.56 -27.44 -5.12
CA PHE A 131 4.20 -26.38 -5.94
C PHE A 131 4.61 -26.84 -7.36
N ASP A 132 3.82 -27.73 -7.95
CA ASP A 132 4.03 -28.19 -9.33
C ASP A 132 3.57 -27.14 -10.35
N ASP A 133 4.41 -26.87 -11.36
CA ASP A 133 4.12 -25.95 -12.46
C ASP A 133 3.58 -26.71 -13.68
N GLN A 134 2.41 -27.32 -13.53
CA GLN A 134 1.75 -28.08 -14.59
C GLN A 134 1.00 -27.13 -15.55
N PRO A 135 0.95 -27.45 -16.86
CA PRO A 135 0.24 -26.61 -17.82
C PRO A 135 -1.29 -26.72 -17.66
N GLY A 136 -1.95 -25.62 -17.27
CA GLY A 136 -3.39 -25.55 -17.03
C GLY A 136 -4.30 -25.32 -18.25
N GLY A 137 -3.72 -25.19 -19.45
CA GLY A 137 -4.45 -24.86 -20.69
C GLY A 137 -4.55 -23.35 -20.93
N VAL A 138 -5.75 -22.85 -21.25
CA VAL A 138 -5.97 -21.41 -21.52
C VAL A 138 -5.67 -20.56 -20.28
N TRP A 139 -6.03 -21.06 -19.11
CA TRP A 139 -5.52 -20.55 -17.83
C TRP A 139 -4.27 -21.35 -17.45
N THR A 140 -3.10 -20.80 -17.76
CA THR A 140 -1.83 -21.54 -17.73
C THR A 140 -1.43 -22.08 -16.35
N GLN A 141 -1.82 -21.38 -15.28
CA GLN A 141 -1.48 -21.73 -13.88
C GLN A 141 -2.67 -22.29 -13.10
N GLY A 142 -3.74 -22.71 -13.79
CA GLY A 142 -4.93 -23.25 -13.15
C GLY A 142 -5.44 -24.49 -13.85
N PHE A 143 -6.75 -24.58 -14.03
CA PHE A 143 -7.42 -25.72 -14.64
C PHE A 143 -8.66 -25.26 -15.42
N PRO A 144 -9.20 -26.09 -16.33
CA PRO A 144 -10.45 -25.78 -17.02
C PRO A 144 -11.61 -25.58 -16.02
N ILE A 145 -12.22 -24.40 -16.05
CA ILE A 145 -13.34 -24.06 -15.17
C ILE A 145 -14.65 -24.48 -15.86
N GLU A 146 -15.45 -25.28 -15.15
CA GLU A 146 -16.81 -25.64 -15.56
C GLU A 146 -17.84 -24.94 -14.66
N TYR A 147 -18.99 -24.59 -15.23
CA TYR A 147 -20.08 -23.94 -14.52
C TYR A 147 -21.42 -24.56 -14.88
N ASN A 148 -22.31 -24.65 -13.89
CA ASN A 148 -23.71 -24.98 -14.12
C ASN A 148 -24.46 -23.71 -14.52
N MET A 149 -25.06 -23.69 -15.70
CA MET A 149 -25.79 -22.52 -16.20
C MET A 149 -27.03 -22.16 -15.38
N ASP A 150 -27.62 -23.14 -14.69
CA ASP A 150 -28.81 -22.91 -13.86
C ASP A 150 -28.49 -22.34 -12.47
N GLN A 151 -27.21 -22.23 -12.09
CA GLN A 151 -26.81 -21.84 -10.73
C GLN A 151 -27.20 -20.40 -10.35
N TRP A 152 -27.54 -19.57 -11.34
CA TRP A 152 -27.95 -18.17 -11.15
C TRP A 152 -29.44 -17.92 -11.43
N LYS A 153 -30.24 -18.99 -11.54
CA LYS A 153 -31.66 -18.89 -11.89
C LYS A 153 -32.47 -18.14 -10.83
N ASP A 154 -32.21 -18.43 -9.55
CA ASP A 154 -32.94 -17.84 -8.43
C ASP A 154 -32.27 -16.55 -7.91
N GLN A 155 -30.95 -16.43 -8.11
CA GLN A 155 -30.18 -15.26 -7.74
C GLN A 155 -29.22 -14.87 -8.89
N PRO A 156 -29.49 -13.77 -9.61
CA PRO A 156 -28.62 -13.32 -10.68
C PRO A 156 -27.20 -13.02 -10.20
N LEU A 157 -26.21 -13.32 -11.04
CA LEU A 157 -24.82 -12.92 -10.80
C LEU A 157 -24.69 -11.40 -10.95
N GLU A 158 -24.36 -10.71 -9.86
CA GLU A 158 -24.03 -9.29 -9.91
C GLU A 158 -22.59 -9.09 -10.36
N VAL A 159 -22.40 -8.32 -11.44
CA VAL A 159 -21.09 -8.05 -12.03
C VAL A 159 -20.76 -6.56 -11.90
N PHE A 160 -19.69 -6.27 -11.17
CA PHE A 160 -19.13 -4.92 -11.05
C PHE A 160 -17.91 -4.78 -11.95
N ILE A 161 -18.03 -3.92 -12.96
CA ILE A 161 -16.89 -3.52 -13.78
C ILE A 161 -16.22 -2.35 -13.07
N VAL A 162 -14.94 -2.51 -12.71
CA VAL A 162 -14.17 -1.52 -11.95
C VAL A 162 -13.04 -0.96 -12.83
N PRO A 163 -13.24 0.20 -13.49
CA PRO A 163 -12.16 0.89 -14.19
C PRO A 163 -11.10 1.40 -13.22
N PHE A 164 -9.83 1.19 -13.55
CA PHE A 164 -8.68 1.70 -12.79
C PHE A 164 -7.50 1.98 -13.73
N SER A 165 -6.48 2.70 -13.24
CA SER A 165 -5.18 2.84 -13.89
C SER A 165 -4.10 2.66 -12.83
N HIS A 166 -3.21 1.70 -13.02
CA HIS A 166 -2.00 1.62 -12.21
C HIS A 166 -1.00 2.66 -12.70
N GLN A 167 -0.42 3.44 -11.79
CA GLN A 167 0.52 4.50 -12.12
C GLN A 167 1.70 4.47 -11.17
N ASP A 168 2.81 3.88 -11.63
CA ASP A 168 4.02 3.77 -10.81
C ASP A 168 4.63 5.15 -10.53
N PRO A 169 4.84 5.53 -9.25
CA PRO A 169 5.54 6.75 -8.87
C PRO A 169 7.07 6.63 -9.05
N GLY A 170 7.50 6.13 -10.20
CA GLY A 170 8.88 5.79 -10.51
C GLY A 170 9.06 4.30 -10.80
N TRP A 171 9.53 3.98 -12.00
CA TRP A 171 9.88 2.61 -12.42
C TRP A 171 10.87 2.71 -13.60
N ILE A 172 10.41 2.52 -14.84
CA ILE A 172 11.21 2.77 -16.05
C ILE A 172 11.36 4.26 -16.39
N LYS A 173 10.52 5.13 -15.82
CA LYS A 173 10.61 6.59 -15.89
C LYS A 173 10.66 7.17 -14.48
N THR A 174 11.16 8.39 -14.36
CA THR A 174 11.09 9.14 -13.11
C THR A 174 9.65 9.54 -12.80
N PHE A 175 9.38 9.82 -11.52
CA PHE A 175 8.09 10.31 -11.05
C PHE A 175 7.59 11.50 -11.88
N GLU A 176 8.40 12.54 -12.07
CA GLU A 176 8.03 13.75 -12.82
C GLU A 176 7.76 13.46 -14.29
N LYS A 177 8.53 12.54 -14.89
CA LYS A 177 8.34 12.17 -16.29
C LYS A 177 7.01 11.43 -16.47
N TYR A 178 6.69 10.49 -15.59
CA TYR A 178 5.35 9.87 -15.58
C TYR A 178 4.26 10.91 -15.35
N PHE A 179 4.42 11.78 -14.36
CA PHE A 179 3.43 12.80 -14.04
C PHE A 179 3.08 13.65 -15.25
N THR A 180 4.10 14.19 -15.90
CA THR A 180 3.96 15.12 -17.02
C THR A 180 3.47 14.46 -18.31
N THR A 181 3.96 13.26 -18.64
CA THR A 181 3.66 12.63 -19.93
C THR A 181 2.46 11.70 -19.91
N GLU A 182 2.05 11.17 -18.75
CA GLU A 182 1.04 10.11 -18.66
C GLU A 182 0.01 10.38 -17.57
N THR A 183 0.43 10.47 -16.31
CA THR A 183 -0.48 10.50 -15.16
C THR A 183 -1.44 11.68 -15.23
N LYS A 184 -0.93 12.91 -15.39
CA LYS A 184 -1.78 14.09 -15.44
C LYS A 184 -2.77 14.05 -16.62
N PRO A 185 -2.35 13.80 -17.88
CA PRO A 185 -3.27 13.63 -18.99
C PRO A 185 -4.35 12.56 -18.75
N ASN A 186 -3.97 11.42 -18.16
CA ASN A 186 -4.91 10.33 -17.85
C ASN A 186 -5.92 10.74 -16.79
N LEU A 187 -5.50 11.44 -15.73
CA LEU A 187 -6.39 11.97 -14.70
C LEU A 187 -7.33 13.05 -15.25
N ASP A 188 -6.83 13.96 -16.09
CA ASP A 188 -7.64 14.99 -16.75
C ASP A 188 -8.72 14.37 -17.66
N ALA A 189 -8.36 13.34 -18.43
CA ALA A 189 -9.30 12.59 -19.27
C ALA A 189 -10.33 11.79 -18.43
N THR A 190 -9.90 11.22 -17.32
CA THR A 190 -10.76 10.51 -16.37
C THR A 190 -11.79 11.46 -15.76
N LEU A 191 -11.36 12.61 -15.24
CA LEU A 191 -12.24 13.64 -14.70
C LEU A 191 -13.25 14.13 -15.75
N THR A 192 -12.79 14.35 -16.99
CA THR A 192 -13.66 14.73 -18.12
C THR A 192 -14.74 13.67 -18.37
N THR A 193 -14.38 12.39 -18.31
CA THR A 193 -15.31 11.27 -18.53
C THR A 193 -16.32 11.16 -17.40
N LEU A 194 -15.86 11.22 -16.14
CA LEU A 194 -16.71 11.17 -14.96
C LEU A 194 -17.70 12.34 -14.90
N ASN A 195 -17.28 13.54 -15.31
CA ASN A 195 -18.15 14.71 -15.37
C ASN A 195 -19.23 14.58 -16.47
N LYS A 196 -18.92 13.91 -17.58
CA LYS A 196 -19.86 13.71 -18.70
C LYS A 196 -20.84 12.54 -18.47
N ARG A 197 -20.42 11.52 -17.73
CA ARG A 197 -21.15 10.26 -17.55
C ARG A 197 -21.36 9.98 -16.05
N LYS A 198 -22.58 10.23 -15.56
CA LYS A 198 -22.92 10.12 -14.12
C LYS A 198 -22.84 8.69 -13.59
N GLU A 199 -22.98 7.72 -14.48
CA GLU A 199 -22.87 6.28 -14.22
C GLU A 199 -21.42 5.80 -14.18
N ALA A 200 -20.47 6.57 -14.74
CA ALA A 200 -19.07 6.16 -14.77
C ALA A 200 -18.48 6.13 -13.35
N ARG A 201 -17.58 5.17 -13.14
CA ARG A 201 -16.83 4.98 -11.89
C ARG A 201 -15.36 4.77 -12.25
N PHE A 202 -14.49 5.17 -11.33
CA PHE A 202 -13.05 4.97 -11.47
C PHE A 202 -12.41 4.87 -10.09
N VAL A 203 -11.48 3.94 -9.91
CA VAL A 203 -10.70 3.78 -8.68
C VAL A 203 -9.27 4.23 -8.94
N TYR A 204 -8.71 4.94 -7.97
CA TYR A 204 -7.35 5.46 -8.01
C TYR A 204 -6.65 5.22 -6.67
N SER A 205 -5.36 4.88 -6.72
CA SER A 205 -4.61 4.44 -5.53
C SER A 205 -3.44 5.37 -5.18
N GLU A 206 -2.72 5.87 -6.18
CA GLU A 206 -1.41 6.49 -6.01
C GLU A 206 -1.49 7.97 -5.66
N VAL A 207 -1.89 8.27 -4.41
CA VAL A 207 -2.09 9.64 -3.88
C VAL A 207 -0.88 10.56 -4.09
N SER A 208 0.34 10.03 -4.24
CA SER A 208 1.52 10.82 -4.56
C SER A 208 1.39 11.67 -5.83
N PHE A 209 0.52 11.27 -6.76
CA PHE A 209 0.24 11.98 -8.01
C PHE A 209 -1.01 12.88 -7.99
N LEU A 210 -1.85 12.82 -6.94
CA LEU A 210 -3.06 13.65 -6.78
C LEU A 210 -2.74 15.00 -6.12
#